data_AF-A0A258ZWP1-F1
#
_entry.id   AF-A0A258ZWP1-F1
#
_cell.length_a   1.000
_cell.length_b   1.000
_cell.length_c   1.000
_cell.angle_alpha   90.00
_cell.angle_beta   90.00
_cell.angle_gamma   90.00
#
_symmetry.space_group_name_H-M   'P 1'
#
loop_
_entity.id
_entity.type
_entity.pdbx_description
1 polymer ?
#
loop_
_entity_poly.entity_id
_entity_poly.type
_entity_poly.pdbx_seq_one_letter_code
_entity_poly.pdbx_strand_id
1 'polypeptide(L)'
;MVRHQDHASHHHQGHGGPRRLLSGLVLLLAACAAFLLTGGAPARAAEPPRPFLAYHASWYEVQTSVAADTSLARLPGYITHVALSFVKPDLVYVGDLDLKGTGLLYPFSGAVLKQAVALLKARHPAIKVLISVGGWGYFGWDKLDAPALARLVRDLGADGVDVDYETPDPACVASGDGMACPGDARSISVIEQVRK
;
A
#
# COMPACT_ATOMS: atom_id res chain seq x y z
N MET A 1 24.74 -8.58 -2.36
CA MET A 1 24.79 -8.74 -3.83
C MET A 1 25.10 -10.18 -4.12
N VAL A 2 24.08 -11.02 -4.30
CA VAL A 2 24.24 -12.45 -4.56
C VAL A 2 23.70 -12.68 -5.96
N ARG A 3 24.59 -13.01 -6.89
CA ARG A 3 24.28 -13.45 -8.25
C ARG A 3 24.11 -14.96 -8.21
N HIS A 4 22.98 -15.47 -8.70
CA HIS A 4 22.91 -16.86 -9.13
C HIS A 4 23.19 -16.92 -10.63
N GLN A 5 24.32 -17.53 -10.97
CA GLN A 5 24.58 -18.15 -12.26
C GLN A 5 24.02 -19.56 -12.20
N ASP A 6 23.37 -20.01 -13.28
CA ASP A 6 23.51 -21.38 -13.75
C ASP A 6 23.31 -21.40 -15.27
N HIS A 7 24.36 -21.82 -15.96
CA HIS A 7 24.39 -22.20 -17.37
C HIS A 7 24.15 -23.70 -17.47
N ALA A 8 23.42 -24.13 -18.49
CA ALA A 8 23.62 -25.44 -19.11
C ALA A 8 23.67 -25.27 -20.64
N SER A 9 24.83 -25.61 -21.19
CA SER A 9 25.14 -25.78 -22.60
C SER A 9 24.64 -27.13 -23.11
N HIS A 10 24.27 -27.23 -24.40
CA HIS A 10 25.01 -28.00 -25.41
C HIS A 10 24.27 -28.12 -26.77
N HIS A 11 24.94 -27.61 -27.82
CA HIS A 11 25.17 -28.12 -29.19
C HIS A 11 24.04 -28.67 -30.11
N HIS A 12 23.81 -27.90 -31.19
CA HIS A 12 24.09 -28.19 -32.63
C HIS A 12 23.67 -29.54 -33.30
N GLN A 13 22.84 -29.38 -34.37
CA GLN A 13 23.02 -29.79 -35.80
C GLN A 13 21.83 -30.53 -36.43
N GLY A 14 21.47 -30.12 -37.66
CA GLY A 14 20.63 -30.92 -38.56
C GLY A 14 19.88 -30.12 -39.64
N HIS A 15 20.51 -29.94 -40.81
CA HIS A 15 19.89 -29.44 -42.05
C HIS A 15 19.01 -30.51 -42.72
N GLY A 16 18.01 -30.08 -43.50
CA GLY A 16 17.74 -30.68 -44.82
C GLY A 16 16.34 -31.21 -45.13
N GLY A 17 15.55 -30.39 -45.84
CA GLY A 17 14.87 -30.84 -47.07
C GLY A 17 13.36 -31.18 -47.00
N PRO A 18 12.58 -30.85 -48.06
CA PRO A 18 11.12 -30.76 -48.00
C PRO A 18 10.40 -31.98 -48.60
N ARG A 19 9.12 -32.21 -48.25
CA ARG A 19 8.18 -32.94 -49.13
C ARG A 19 6.70 -32.80 -48.76
N ARG A 20 5.99 -32.16 -49.69
CA ARG A 20 4.69 -32.52 -50.30
C ARG A 20 3.40 -32.52 -49.47
N LEU A 21 2.54 -31.61 -49.91
CA LEU A 21 1.07 -31.67 -49.88
C LEU A 21 0.50 -33.04 -50.31
N LEU A 22 -0.52 -33.49 -49.57
CA LEU A 22 -1.70 -34.27 -49.99
C LEU A 22 -2.74 -34.09 -48.86
N SER A 23 -3.78 -33.29 -49.07
CA SER A 23 -5.10 -33.71 -49.58
C SER A 23 -5.95 -34.46 -48.56
N GLY A 24 -7.19 -33.99 -48.35
CA GLY A 24 -8.32 -34.88 -48.12
C GLY A 24 -8.89 -34.91 -46.70
N LEU A 25 -9.94 -34.13 -46.52
CA LEU A 25 -10.93 -34.19 -45.46
C LEU A 25 -11.64 -35.57 -45.45
N VAL A 26 -11.55 -36.37 -44.37
CA VAL A 26 -12.52 -37.44 -44.07
C VAL A 26 -12.77 -37.50 -42.55
N LEU A 27 -14.07 -37.58 -42.26
CA LEU A 27 -14.78 -37.46 -40.99
C LEU A 27 -14.48 -38.55 -39.94
N LEU A 28 -14.62 -38.11 -38.68
CA LEU A 28 -15.28 -38.73 -37.50
C LEU A 28 -15.12 -40.22 -37.13
N LEU A 29 -15.08 -40.41 -35.80
CA LEU A 29 -15.32 -41.62 -34.98
C LEU A 29 -14.08 -42.44 -34.57
N ALA A 30 -13.38 -41.92 -33.56
CA ALA A 30 -12.74 -42.76 -32.53
C ALA A 30 -12.81 -42.03 -31.17
N ALA A 31 -14.02 -41.89 -30.65
CA ALA A 31 -14.24 -41.57 -29.25
C ALA A 31 -14.31 -42.88 -28.48
N CYS A 32 -13.26 -43.19 -27.70
CA CYS A 32 -13.36 -43.80 -26.37
C CYS A 32 -11.96 -44.18 -25.86
N ALA A 33 -11.74 -43.92 -24.58
CA ALA A 33 -10.66 -44.44 -23.74
C ALA A 33 -9.25 -43.85 -23.92
N ALA A 34 -9.12 -42.56 -23.59
CA ALA A 34 -7.90 -42.06 -22.95
C ALA A 34 -8.23 -40.94 -21.94
N PHE A 35 -9.23 -41.17 -21.07
CA PHE A 35 -9.30 -40.44 -19.80
C PHE A 35 -8.28 -41.08 -18.84
N LEU A 36 -7.00 -40.84 -19.12
CA LEU A 36 -5.95 -41.04 -18.15
C LEU A 36 -6.18 -40.02 -17.04
N LEU A 37 -6.38 -40.55 -15.84
CA LEU A 37 -6.51 -39.87 -14.57
C LEU A 37 -5.32 -38.91 -14.35
N THR A 38 -5.39 -37.69 -14.86
CA THR A 38 -4.68 -36.57 -14.26
C THR A 38 -5.51 -36.13 -13.07
N GLY A 39 -5.31 -36.82 -11.94
CA GLY A 39 -5.66 -36.29 -10.64
C GLY A 39 -4.86 -35.01 -10.40
N GLY A 40 -5.33 -33.91 -11.00
CA GLY A 40 -4.84 -32.58 -10.69
C GLY A 40 -5.13 -32.37 -9.21
N ALA A 41 -4.08 -32.33 -8.39
CA ALA A 41 -4.19 -31.80 -7.05
C ALA A 41 -4.96 -30.48 -7.16
N PRO A 42 -5.98 -30.22 -6.32
CA PRO A 42 -6.67 -28.94 -6.35
C PRO A 42 -5.59 -27.87 -6.28
N ALA A 43 -5.55 -26.98 -7.27
CA ALA A 43 -4.65 -25.84 -7.23
C ALA A 43 -4.90 -25.17 -5.87
N ARG A 44 -3.89 -25.19 -5.00
CA ARG A 44 -3.99 -24.54 -3.70
C ARG A 44 -4.38 -23.10 -4.01
N ALA A 45 -5.58 -22.70 -3.57
CA ALA A 45 -6.02 -21.33 -3.74
C ALA A 45 -4.88 -20.45 -3.21
N ALA A 46 -4.41 -19.53 -4.06
CA ALA A 46 -3.39 -18.58 -3.63
C ALA A 46 -3.91 -17.92 -2.35
N GLU A 47 -3.08 -17.89 -1.31
CA GLU A 47 -3.47 -17.20 -0.08
C GLU A 47 -3.90 -15.77 -0.44
N PRO A 48 -5.00 -15.27 0.13
CA PRO A 48 -5.42 -13.91 -0.14
C PRO A 48 -4.26 -12.97 0.15
N PRO A 49 -3.99 -11.98 -0.72
CA PRO A 49 -2.86 -11.09 -0.55
C PRO A 49 -2.97 -10.40 0.81
N ARG A 50 -1.95 -10.60 1.66
CA ARG A 50 -1.90 -9.99 2.99
C ARG A 50 -1.47 -8.53 2.83
N PRO A 51 -2.14 -7.58 3.51
CA PRO A 51 -1.68 -6.20 3.53
C PRO A 51 -0.25 -6.12 4.06
N PHE A 52 0.62 -5.46 3.31
CA PHE A 52 1.90 -4.94 3.76
C PHE A 52 1.83 -3.41 3.81
N LEU A 53 1.86 -2.86 5.02
CA LEU A 53 1.84 -1.43 5.32
C LEU A 53 3.27 -0.94 5.60
N ALA A 54 3.65 0.17 4.97
CA ALA A 54 4.88 0.90 5.25
C ALA A 54 4.57 2.31 5.77
N TYR A 55 5.19 2.71 6.87
CA TYR A 55 5.17 4.09 7.33
C TYR A 55 6.19 4.92 6.54
N HIS A 56 5.74 6.00 5.94
CA HIS A 56 6.55 6.93 5.16
C HIS A 56 6.84 8.17 6.00
N ALA A 57 8.00 8.15 6.66
CA ALA A 57 8.48 9.22 7.52
C ALA A 57 8.71 10.51 6.72
N SER A 58 7.82 11.50 6.86
CA SER A 58 7.88 12.75 6.10
C SER A 58 9.18 13.54 6.30
N TRP A 59 9.81 13.41 7.46
CA TRP A 59 11.06 14.09 7.82
C TRP A 59 12.33 13.46 7.22
N TYR A 60 12.25 12.26 6.63
CA TYR A 60 13.38 11.61 5.94
C TYR A 60 13.31 11.74 4.42
N GLU A 61 12.38 12.54 3.89
CA GLU A 61 12.28 12.69 2.45
C GLU A 61 13.44 13.48 1.84
N VAL A 62 13.71 13.22 0.58
CA VAL A 62 14.60 14.02 -0.24
C VAL A 62 13.98 15.39 -0.54
N GLN A 63 14.81 16.43 -0.51
CA GLN A 63 14.39 17.75 -0.95
C GLN A 63 14.35 17.80 -2.48
N THR A 64 13.17 18.06 -3.04
CA THR A 64 12.96 18.15 -4.50
C THR A 64 11.73 18.98 -4.82
N SER A 65 11.68 19.58 -6.01
CA SER A 65 10.47 20.17 -6.59
C SER A 65 9.81 19.27 -7.63
N VAL A 66 10.39 18.10 -7.90
CA VAL A 66 9.95 17.14 -8.92
C VAL A 66 9.34 15.93 -8.24
N ALA A 67 8.04 15.72 -8.42
CA ALA A 67 7.30 14.63 -7.77
C ALA A 67 7.86 13.23 -8.07
N ALA A 68 8.35 13.00 -9.29
CA ALA A 68 8.96 11.72 -9.69
C ALA A 68 10.27 11.41 -8.95
N ASP A 69 10.93 12.44 -8.39
CA ASP A 69 12.18 12.29 -7.67
C ASP A 69 11.99 12.00 -6.17
N THR A 70 10.75 12.04 -5.68
CA THR A 70 10.42 11.69 -4.29
C THR A 70 10.65 10.19 -4.04
N SER A 71 11.00 9.82 -2.81
CA SER A 71 11.02 8.39 -2.45
C SER A 71 9.62 7.78 -2.47
N LEU A 72 8.58 8.56 -2.14
CA LEU A 72 7.18 8.16 -2.19
C LEU A 72 6.74 7.68 -3.58
N ALA A 73 6.98 8.48 -4.63
CA ALA A 73 6.60 8.11 -6.00
C ALA A 73 7.33 6.87 -6.52
N ARG A 74 8.50 6.56 -5.94
CA ARG A 74 9.38 5.44 -6.33
C ARG A 74 9.18 4.18 -5.49
N LEU A 75 8.23 4.15 -4.55
CA LEU A 75 7.96 2.94 -3.76
C LEU A 75 7.72 1.71 -4.66
N PRO A 76 8.17 0.52 -4.21
CA PRO A 76 8.02 -0.72 -4.95
C PRO A 76 6.61 -1.30 -4.82
N GLY A 77 6.17 -2.05 -5.84
CA GLY A 77 4.79 -2.55 -5.95
C GLY A 77 4.40 -3.68 -5.00
N TYR A 78 5.34 -4.19 -4.18
CA TYR A 78 5.02 -5.16 -3.13
C TYR A 78 4.41 -4.50 -1.88
N ILE A 79 4.53 -3.18 -1.75
CA ILE A 79 3.87 -2.42 -0.70
C ILE A 79 2.41 -2.25 -1.10
N THR A 80 1.51 -2.68 -0.23
CA THR A 80 0.06 -2.59 -0.50
C THR A 80 -0.56 -1.33 0.11
N HIS A 81 0.01 -0.84 1.22
CA HIS A 81 -0.44 0.35 1.92
C HIS A 81 0.79 1.18 2.30
N VAL A 82 0.69 2.50 2.17
CA VAL A 82 1.69 3.44 2.68
C VAL A 82 0.98 4.47 3.55
N ALA A 83 1.44 4.67 4.78
CA ALA A 83 0.92 5.68 5.68
C ALA A 83 1.88 6.88 5.72
N LEU A 84 1.41 8.07 5.38
CA LEU A 84 2.20 9.30 5.36
C LEU A 84 2.29 9.86 6.78
N SER A 85 3.48 9.88 7.36
CA SER A 85 3.67 10.10 8.80
C SER A 85 4.38 11.42 9.12
N PHE A 86 3.94 12.22 10.08
CA PHE A 86 2.68 12.14 10.83
C PHE A 86 1.90 13.45 10.72
N VAL A 87 0.59 13.36 10.81
CA VAL A 87 -0.33 14.49 10.98
C VAL A 87 -0.68 14.61 12.46
N LYS A 88 -0.77 15.84 12.97
CA LYS A 88 -1.23 16.10 14.32
C LYS A 88 -2.75 15.90 14.43
N PRO A 89 -3.28 15.35 15.54
CA PRO A 89 -4.73 15.30 15.75
C PRO A 89 -5.38 16.70 15.69
N ASP A 90 -4.73 17.71 16.25
CA ASP A 90 -5.13 19.11 16.25
C ASP A 90 -4.55 19.90 15.05
N LEU A 91 -4.52 19.25 13.87
CA LEU A 91 -4.05 19.88 12.65
C LEU A 91 -4.83 21.17 12.33
N VAL A 92 -4.10 22.14 11.79
CA VAL A 92 -4.70 23.32 11.16
C VAL A 92 -4.54 23.17 9.66
N TYR A 93 -5.62 22.85 8.95
CA TYR A 93 -5.61 22.69 7.49
C TYR A 93 -6.86 23.28 6.85
N VAL A 94 -6.67 24.36 6.09
CA VAL A 94 -7.75 25.08 5.40
C VAL A 94 -7.94 24.66 3.94
N GLY A 95 -6.96 23.97 3.34
CA GLY A 95 -6.97 23.55 1.95
C GLY A 95 -5.74 24.02 1.18
N ASP A 96 -5.87 24.11 -0.15
CA ASP A 96 -4.88 24.66 -1.08
C ASP A 96 -3.49 24.00 -1.03
N LEU A 97 -3.42 22.78 -0.46
CA LEU A 97 -2.18 22.03 -0.31
C LEU A 97 -1.11 22.78 0.53
N ASP A 98 -1.51 23.74 1.39
CA ASP A 98 -0.61 24.30 2.39
C ASP A 98 -0.48 23.34 3.57
N LEU A 99 0.66 22.64 3.63
CA LEU A 99 0.92 21.65 4.67
C LEU A 99 1.30 22.26 6.02
N LYS A 100 1.46 23.58 6.11
CA LYS A 100 1.77 24.25 7.38
C LYS A 100 0.69 23.94 8.42
N GLY A 101 1.14 23.63 9.63
CA GLY A 101 0.22 23.32 10.73
C GLY A 101 -0.36 21.91 10.71
N THR A 102 -0.16 21.12 9.64
CA THR A 102 -0.63 19.73 9.57
C THR A 102 0.17 18.78 10.46
N GLY A 103 1.48 19.03 10.62
CA GLY A 103 2.42 18.10 11.24
C GLY A 103 3.31 17.35 10.23
N LEU A 104 2.89 17.25 8.96
CA LEU A 104 3.71 16.63 7.93
C LEU A 104 4.96 17.49 7.68
N LEU A 105 6.13 16.85 7.70
CA LEU A 105 7.44 17.50 7.63
C LEU A 105 8.14 17.31 6.27
N TYR A 106 7.36 17.09 5.20
CA TYR A 106 7.93 16.94 3.87
C TYR A 106 8.73 18.19 3.46
N PRO A 107 9.94 18.04 2.91
CA PRO A 107 10.80 19.17 2.51
C PRO A 107 10.39 19.79 1.16
N PHE A 108 9.12 19.64 0.77
CA PHE A 108 8.57 20.13 -0.48
C PHE A 108 7.08 20.49 -0.34
N SER A 109 6.52 21.14 -1.36
CA SER A 109 5.14 21.64 -1.30
C SER A 109 4.10 20.53 -1.31
N GLY A 110 2.89 20.81 -0.80
CA GLY A 110 1.77 19.86 -0.90
C GLY A 110 1.38 19.53 -2.35
N ALA A 111 1.66 20.41 -3.31
CA ALA A 111 1.50 20.12 -4.73
C ALA A 111 2.44 18.99 -5.21
N VAL A 112 3.71 19.02 -4.79
CA VAL A 112 4.66 17.93 -5.07
C VAL A 112 4.20 16.64 -4.39
N LEU A 113 3.74 16.72 -3.12
CA LEU A 113 3.23 15.55 -2.41
C LEU A 113 2.03 14.90 -3.11
N LYS A 114 1.02 15.70 -3.48
CA LYS A 114 -0.17 15.24 -4.21
C LYS A 114 0.22 14.57 -5.53
N GLN A 115 1.13 15.18 -6.29
CA GLN A 115 1.58 14.61 -7.55
C GLN A 115 2.39 13.32 -7.34
N ALA A 116 3.19 13.22 -6.27
CA ALA A 116 3.91 12.00 -5.92
C ALA A 116 2.95 10.86 -5.56
N VAL A 117 1.88 11.14 -4.81
CA VAL A 117 0.77 10.19 -4.55
C VAL A 117 0.13 9.73 -5.84
N ALA A 118 -0.17 10.64 -6.76
CA ALA A 118 -0.76 10.30 -8.06
C ALA A 118 0.17 9.41 -8.90
N LEU A 119 1.48 9.73 -8.96
CA LEU A 119 2.47 8.94 -9.68
C LEU A 119 2.63 7.53 -9.09
N LEU A 120 2.64 7.43 -7.75
CA LEU A 120 2.69 6.15 -7.06
C LEU A 120 1.50 5.26 -7.44
N LYS A 121 0.28 5.80 -7.38
CA LYS A 121 -0.95 5.07 -7.72
C LYS A 121 -1.05 4.76 -9.21
N ALA A 122 -0.53 5.62 -10.09
CA ALA A 122 -0.46 5.33 -11.52
C ALA A 122 0.45 4.12 -11.83
N ARG A 123 1.56 3.98 -11.10
CA ARG A 123 2.47 2.83 -11.23
C ARG A 123 1.90 1.57 -10.57
N HIS A 124 1.24 1.72 -9.42
CA HIS A 124 0.71 0.62 -8.62
C HIS A 124 -0.77 0.88 -8.27
N PRO A 125 -1.73 0.63 -9.19
CA PRO A 125 -3.13 1.01 -9.00
C PRO A 125 -3.83 0.40 -7.77
N ALA A 126 -3.29 -0.71 -7.24
CA ALA A 126 -3.82 -1.37 -6.06
C ALA A 126 -3.31 -0.79 -4.73
N ILE A 127 -2.24 0.03 -4.74
CA ILE A 127 -1.68 0.59 -3.51
C ILE A 127 -2.66 1.57 -2.86
N LYS A 128 -2.74 1.53 -1.53
CA LYS A 128 -3.49 2.49 -0.73
C LYS A 128 -2.56 3.47 -0.05
N VAL A 129 -2.87 4.75 -0.16
CA VAL A 129 -2.15 5.81 0.55
C VAL A 129 -3.00 6.28 1.72
N LEU A 130 -2.48 6.21 2.93
CA LEU A 130 -3.16 6.61 4.16
C LEU A 130 -2.48 7.85 4.73
N ILE A 131 -3.23 8.70 5.41
CA ILE A 131 -2.67 9.77 6.26
C ILE A 131 -2.56 9.22 7.67
N SER A 132 -1.34 9.12 8.21
CA SER A 132 -1.14 8.67 9.60
C SER A 132 -1.29 9.86 10.55
N VAL A 133 -2.31 9.83 11.41
CA VAL A 133 -2.58 10.88 12.41
C VAL A 133 -2.21 10.38 13.81
N GLY A 134 -1.50 11.21 14.57
CA GLY A 134 -0.99 10.86 15.90
C GLY A 134 0.50 10.55 15.91
N GLY A 135 0.87 9.52 16.66
CA GLY A 135 2.25 9.15 16.95
C GLY A 135 2.84 9.91 18.14
N TRP A 136 3.96 9.39 18.67
CA TRP A 136 4.64 9.97 19.83
C TRP A 136 4.91 11.48 19.68
N GLY A 137 4.42 12.26 20.65
CA GLY A 137 4.54 13.72 20.68
C GLY A 137 3.34 14.47 20.12
N TYR A 138 2.40 13.79 19.43
CA TYR A 138 1.17 14.38 18.89
C TYR A 138 -0.06 13.94 19.70
N PHE A 139 -0.18 14.46 20.92
CA PHE A 139 -1.18 14.05 21.90
C PHE A 139 -2.48 14.87 21.91
N GLY A 140 -2.69 15.77 20.94
CA GLY A 140 -3.81 16.71 20.88
C GLY A 140 -5.19 16.11 20.56
N TRP A 141 -5.48 14.89 21.02
CA TRP A 141 -6.69 14.13 20.71
C TRP A 141 -7.99 14.75 21.26
N ASP A 142 -7.88 15.61 22.27
CA ASP A 142 -9.01 16.41 22.78
C ASP A 142 -9.51 17.43 21.76
N LYS A 143 -8.66 17.79 20.79
CA LYS A 143 -8.90 18.79 19.75
C LYS A 143 -8.80 18.18 18.34
N LEU A 144 -9.08 16.88 18.20
CA LEU A 144 -9.11 16.24 16.89
C LEU A 144 -10.01 17.02 15.93
N ASP A 145 -9.44 17.51 14.83
CA ASP A 145 -10.19 18.15 13.74
C ASP A 145 -10.40 17.15 12.59
N ALA A 146 -11.37 16.25 12.76
CA ALA A 146 -11.71 15.25 11.74
C ALA A 146 -12.12 15.88 10.38
N PRO A 147 -12.88 17.00 10.33
CA PRO A 147 -13.13 17.71 9.08
C PRO A 147 -11.87 18.19 8.35
N ALA A 148 -10.89 18.76 9.06
CA ALA A 148 -9.61 19.16 8.48
C ALA A 148 -8.81 17.96 7.98
N LEU A 149 -8.78 16.87 8.74
CA LEU A 149 -8.13 15.63 8.33
C LEU A 149 -8.76 15.07 7.06
N ALA A 150 -10.09 15.04 6.98
CA ALA A 150 -10.81 14.59 5.79
C ALA A 150 -10.56 15.50 4.57
N ARG A 151 -10.42 16.83 4.76
CA ARG A 151 -9.99 17.74 3.70
C ARG A 151 -8.59 17.39 3.20
N LEU A 152 -7.64 17.19 4.10
CA LEU A 152 -6.26 16.83 3.74
C LEU A 152 -6.17 15.51 2.96
N VAL A 153 -6.92 14.49 3.39
CA VAL A 153 -7.02 13.20 2.69
C VAL A 153 -7.48 13.41 1.23
N ARG A 154 -8.56 14.18 1.04
CA ARG A 154 -9.10 14.46 -0.30
C ARG A 154 -8.13 15.27 -1.15
N ASP A 155 -7.54 16.32 -0.60
CA ASP A 155 -6.68 17.23 -1.34
C ASP A 155 -5.40 16.55 -1.82
N LEU A 156 -4.82 15.67 -1.00
CA LEU A 156 -3.64 14.87 -1.35
C LEU A 156 -3.95 13.65 -2.25
N GLY A 157 -5.22 13.28 -2.41
CA GLY A 157 -5.60 12.09 -3.18
C GLY A 157 -5.32 10.77 -2.45
N ALA A 158 -5.27 10.80 -1.12
CA ALA A 158 -5.14 9.63 -0.26
C ALA A 158 -6.45 8.83 -0.20
N ASP A 159 -6.34 7.57 0.23
CA ASP A 159 -7.42 6.59 0.31
C ASP A 159 -8.05 6.47 1.70
N GLY A 160 -7.42 7.04 2.73
CA GLY A 160 -7.93 6.97 4.10
C GLY A 160 -6.97 7.49 5.14
N VAL A 161 -7.21 7.06 6.38
CA VAL A 161 -6.48 7.46 7.58
C VAL A 161 -5.95 6.22 8.28
N ASP A 162 -4.73 6.32 8.78
CA ASP A 162 -4.14 5.44 9.80
C ASP A 162 -4.15 6.21 11.13
N VAL A 163 -4.64 5.58 12.21
CA VAL A 163 -4.78 6.24 13.52
C VAL A 163 -3.74 5.67 14.47
N ASP A 164 -2.69 6.44 14.71
CA ASP A 164 -1.61 6.10 15.63
C ASP A 164 -1.90 6.74 17.01
N TYR A 165 -2.88 6.17 17.72
CA TYR A 165 -3.37 6.70 19.00
C TYR A 165 -2.38 6.42 20.13
N GLU A 166 -1.64 7.46 20.51
CA GLU A 166 -0.73 7.44 21.65
C GLU A 166 -1.08 8.54 22.67
N THR A 167 -0.77 8.29 23.94
CA THR A 167 -0.86 9.26 25.04
C THR A 167 0.44 9.24 25.86
N PRO A 168 0.84 10.37 26.49
CA PRO A 168 2.12 10.44 27.22
C PRO A 168 2.13 9.55 28.47
N ASP A 169 0.96 9.34 29.07
CA ASP A 169 0.75 8.43 30.19
C ASP A 169 -0.60 7.72 29.98
N PRO A 170 -0.61 6.49 29.46
CA PRO A 170 -1.85 5.78 29.20
C PRO A 170 -2.46 5.18 30.48
N ALA A 171 -1.68 5.09 31.58
CA ALA A 171 -2.10 4.55 32.89
C ALA A 171 -2.92 3.24 32.81
N CYS A 172 -2.61 2.39 31.82
CA CYS A 172 -3.35 1.15 31.60
C CYS A 172 -3.08 0.15 32.72
N VAL A 173 -4.12 -0.57 33.11
CA VAL A 173 -4.05 -1.64 34.11
C VAL A 173 -4.57 -2.94 33.51
N ALA A 174 -4.02 -4.07 33.97
CA ALA A 174 -4.60 -5.37 33.67
C ALA A 174 -5.99 -5.46 34.33
N SER A 175 -6.98 -5.91 33.57
CA SER A 175 -8.36 -6.07 34.01
C SER A 175 -8.93 -7.36 33.42
N GLY A 176 -9.08 -8.39 34.25
CA GLY A 176 -9.43 -9.74 33.78
C GLY A 176 -8.40 -10.28 32.79
N ASP A 177 -8.89 -10.75 31.63
CA ASP A 177 -8.05 -11.26 30.53
C ASP A 177 -7.55 -10.17 29.57
N GLY A 178 -7.75 -8.89 29.91
CA GLY A 178 -7.45 -7.76 29.01
C GLY A 178 -6.71 -6.60 29.68
N MET A 179 -6.50 -5.55 28.90
CA MET A 179 -6.00 -4.25 29.34
C MET A 179 -7.14 -3.24 29.34
N ALA A 180 -7.23 -2.41 30.37
CA ALA A 180 -8.13 -1.27 30.42
C ALA A 180 -7.33 -0.01 30.71
N CYS A 181 -7.60 1.06 29.97
CA CYS A 181 -6.93 2.34 30.12
C CYS A 181 -7.98 3.43 30.40
N PRO A 182 -7.70 4.41 31.29
CA PRO A 182 -8.60 5.56 31.47
C PRO A 182 -8.93 6.29 30.16
N GLY A 183 -8.05 6.20 29.15
CA GLY A 183 -8.23 6.76 27.81
C GLY A 183 -9.09 5.95 26.83
N ASP A 184 -9.60 4.76 27.18
CA ASP A 184 -10.30 3.88 26.22
C ASP A 184 -11.54 4.55 25.60
N ALA A 185 -12.34 5.26 26.40
CA ALA A 185 -13.49 6.01 25.88
C ALA A 185 -13.06 7.09 24.87
N ARG A 186 -11.88 7.68 25.04
CA ARG A 186 -11.32 8.68 24.12
C ARG A 186 -10.85 8.02 22.82
N SER A 187 -10.13 6.90 22.88
CA SER A 187 -9.67 6.19 21.69
C SER A 187 -10.85 5.71 20.84
N ILE A 188 -11.91 5.18 21.46
CA ILE A 188 -13.16 4.82 20.78
C ILE A 188 -13.77 6.05 20.09
N SER A 189 -13.91 7.17 20.81
CA SER A 189 -14.46 8.41 20.25
C SER A 189 -13.65 8.95 19.09
N VAL A 190 -12.32 8.83 19.11
CA VAL A 190 -11.44 9.20 18.00
C VAL A 190 -11.77 8.37 16.76
N ILE A 191 -11.88 7.05 16.89
CA ILE A 191 -12.23 6.16 15.76
C ILE A 191 -13.63 6.48 15.22
N GLU A 192 -14.61 6.75 16.08
CA GLU A 192 -15.95 7.15 15.65
C GLU A 192 -15.97 8.48 14.90
N GLN A 193 -15.11 9.43 15.26
CA GLN A 193 -14.98 10.72 14.57
C GLN A 193 -14.30 10.57 13.20
N VAL A 194 -13.23 9.76 13.11
CA VAL A 194 -12.49 9.53 11.86
C VAL A 194 -13.30 8.73 10.83
N ARG A 195 -14.26 7.90 11.28
CA ARG A 195 -15.11 7.08 10.39
C ARG A 195 -16.24 7.85 9.69
N LYS A 196 -16.50 9.09 10.07
CA LYS A 196 -17.59 9.92 9.52
C LYS A 196 -17.11 10.75 8.34
#